data_AF-A0A9X1X440-F1
#
_entry.id   AF-A0A9X1X440-F1
#
_cell.length_a   1.000
_cell.length_b   1.000
_cell.length_c   1.000
_cell.angle_alpha   90.00
_cell.angle_beta   90.00
_cell.angle_gamma   90.00
#
_symmetry.space_group_name_H-M   'P 1'
#
loop_
_entity.id
_entity.type
_entity.pdbx_description
1 polymer ?
#
loop_
_entity_poly.entity_id
_entity_poly.type
_entity_poly.pdbx_seq_one_letter_code
_entity_poly.pdbx_strand_id
1 'polypeptide(L)'
;MGTYMTVVLKKQYQNEAFIAALNDDLIAIYGAETGVAFNTWAYLQEEADFMNTDPEGLRQLPDWKRPISKEQLSKNFFWLRFGEFAFKLSGGGSTAAEAQQAVAVSKWIAHTNARYIDKNKSEKFTTAIVASYFNAVFKEAGYDLKILWQLPQ
;
A
#
# COMPACT_ATOMS: atom_id res chain seq x y z
N MET A 1 16.36 -0.13 11.07
CA MET A 1 15.40 0.73 10.33
C MET A 1 14.93 -0.05 9.11
N GLY A 2 13.61 -0.19 8.89
CA GLY A 2 13.08 -0.97 7.76
C GLY A 2 13.13 -0.19 6.45
N THR A 3 13.26 -0.89 5.34
CA THR A 3 13.12 -0.34 3.98
C THR A 3 11.65 -0.40 3.59
N TYR A 4 11.09 0.71 3.09
CA TYR A 4 9.71 0.78 2.62
C TYR A 4 9.65 1.05 1.11
N MET A 5 8.68 0.46 0.44
CA MET A 5 8.14 0.92 -0.83
C MET A 5 7.11 2.00 -0.52
N THR A 6 7.26 3.15 -1.17
CA THR A 6 6.31 4.27 -1.03
C THR A 6 5.87 4.69 -2.40
N VAL A 7 4.56 4.78 -2.62
CA VAL A 7 3.99 5.22 -3.90
C VAL A 7 2.97 6.31 -3.61
N VAL A 8 3.19 7.47 -4.22
CA VAL A 8 2.35 8.66 -4.03
C VAL A 8 1.63 8.96 -5.33
N LEU A 9 0.30 9.03 -5.32
CA LEU A 9 -0.47 9.46 -6.48
C LEU A 9 -0.24 10.94 -6.77
N LYS A 10 -0.25 11.33 -8.05
CA LYS A 10 -0.26 12.77 -8.41
C LYS A 10 -1.54 13.41 -7.87
N LYS A 11 -1.46 14.69 -7.49
CA LYS A 11 -2.56 15.43 -6.87
C LYS A 11 -3.91 15.32 -7.61
N GLN A 12 -3.91 15.34 -8.95
CA GLN A 12 -5.14 15.20 -9.74
C GLN A 12 -5.83 13.82 -9.65
N TYR A 13 -5.11 12.80 -9.20
CA TYR A 13 -5.61 11.43 -9.01
C TYR A 13 -5.81 11.09 -7.52
N GLN A 14 -5.52 12.01 -6.61
CA GLN A 14 -5.81 11.86 -5.18
C GLN A 14 -7.28 12.23 -4.92
N ASN A 15 -8.20 11.37 -5.36
CA ASN A 15 -9.62 11.49 -5.07
C ASN A 15 -10.22 10.11 -4.79
N GLU A 16 -11.29 10.10 -3.99
CA GLU A 16 -11.88 8.88 -3.45
C GLU A 16 -12.29 7.88 -4.53
N ALA A 17 -12.99 8.35 -5.57
CA ALA A 17 -13.51 7.49 -6.64
C ALA A 17 -12.39 6.83 -7.44
N PHE A 18 -11.33 7.58 -7.76
CA PHE A 18 -10.17 7.04 -8.45
C PHE A 18 -9.42 6.02 -7.58
N ILE A 19 -9.22 6.33 -6.29
CA ILE A 19 -8.48 5.45 -5.38
C ILE A 19 -9.24 4.15 -5.14
N ALA A 20 -10.57 4.23 -4.97
CA ALA A 20 -11.42 3.05 -4.83
C ALA A 20 -11.34 2.16 -6.08
N ALA A 21 -11.54 2.73 -7.27
CA ALA A 21 -11.42 1.98 -8.53
C ALA A 21 -10.01 1.38 -8.73
N LEU A 22 -8.96 2.11 -8.35
CA LEU A 22 -7.60 1.61 -8.39
C LEU A 22 -7.40 0.41 -7.44
N ASN A 23 -7.92 0.48 -6.22
CA ASN A 23 -7.81 -0.64 -5.28
C ASN A 23 -8.54 -1.88 -5.80
N ASP A 24 -9.71 -1.70 -6.42
CA ASP A 24 -10.46 -2.79 -7.07
C ASP A 24 -9.65 -3.41 -8.22
N ASP A 25 -9.07 -2.57 -9.09
CA ASP A 25 -8.20 -3.01 -10.19
C ASP A 25 -6.97 -3.76 -9.68
N LEU A 26 -6.35 -3.31 -8.59
CA LEU A 26 -5.18 -3.97 -7.99
C LEU A 26 -5.50 -5.40 -7.57
N ILE A 27 -6.69 -5.68 -7.03
CA ILE A 27 -7.14 -7.03 -6.73
C ILE A 27 -7.44 -7.78 -8.02
N ALA A 28 -8.38 -7.27 -8.82
CA ALA A 28 -8.99 -8.01 -9.92
C ALA A 28 -8.01 -8.29 -11.07
N ILE A 29 -7.09 -7.36 -11.34
CA ILE A 29 -6.19 -7.40 -12.49
C ILE A 29 -4.77 -7.76 -12.09
N TYR A 30 -4.29 -7.25 -10.95
CA TYR A 30 -2.88 -7.35 -10.56
C TYR A 30 -2.60 -8.36 -9.45
N GLY A 31 -3.64 -8.95 -8.83
CA GLY A 31 -3.52 -10.01 -7.84
C GLY A 31 -3.10 -9.53 -6.44
N ALA A 32 -3.53 -8.33 -6.05
CA ALA A 32 -3.44 -7.87 -4.66
C ALA A 32 -4.30 -8.75 -3.73
N GLU A 33 -3.81 -9.00 -2.51
CA GLU A 33 -4.48 -9.88 -1.53
C GLU A 33 -5.62 -9.16 -0.77
N THR A 34 -5.49 -7.85 -0.54
CA THR A 34 -6.46 -7.06 0.24
C THR A 34 -6.95 -5.84 -0.53
N GLY A 35 -8.16 -5.37 -0.19
CA GLY A 35 -8.85 -4.28 -0.89
C GLY A 35 -8.41 -2.86 -0.59
N VAL A 36 -7.37 -2.66 0.24
CA VAL A 36 -6.85 -1.31 0.51
C VAL A 36 -5.34 -1.31 0.34
N ALA A 37 -4.89 -0.93 -0.86
CA ALA A 37 -3.48 -0.62 -1.11
C ALA A 37 -3.25 0.89 -0.92
N PHE A 38 -4.02 1.72 -1.62
CA PHE A 38 -3.97 3.16 -1.45
C PHE A 38 -5.04 3.62 -0.46
N ASN A 39 -4.63 4.43 0.53
CA ASN A 39 -5.54 4.87 1.59
C ASN A 39 -6.63 5.82 1.03
N THR A 40 -7.89 5.44 1.21
CA THR A 40 -9.08 6.29 0.97
C THR A 40 -9.42 7.09 2.23
N TRP A 41 -10.20 8.17 2.12
CA TRP A 41 -10.71 8.85 3.32
C TRP A 41 -11.68 7.98 4.10
N ALA A 42 -12.42 7.09 3.43
CA ALA A 42 -13.27 6.08 4.07
C ALA A 42 -12.45 5.15 4.97
N TYR A 43 -11.36 4.56 4.46
CA TYR A 43 -10.47 3.72 5.26
C TYR A 43 -9.84 4.49 6.43
N LEU A 44 -9.38 5.72 6.19
CA LEU A 44 -8.80 6.53 7.28
C LEU A 44 -9.84 6.94 8.33
N GLN A 45 -11.12 7.00 7.96
CA GLN A 45 -12.21 7.19 8.92
C GLN A 45 -12.39 5.93 9.77
N GLU A 46 -12.36 4.74 9.17
CA GLU A 46 -12.43 3.47 9.91
C GLU A 46 -11.28 3.34 10.92
N GLU A 47 -10.05 3.68 10.51
CA GLU A 47 -8.88 3.72 11.39
C GLU A 47 -9.05 4.74 12.54
N ALA A 48 -9.58 5.94 12.23
CA ALA A 48 -9.86 6.94 13.25
C ALA A 48 -10.95 6.48 14.23
N ASP A 49 -12.01 5.83 13.74
CA ASP A 49 -13.11 5.31 14.55
C ASP A 49 -12.62 4.19 15.46
N PHE A 50 -11.82 3.26 14.93
CA PHE A 50 -11.15 2.22 15.71
C PHE A 50 -10.31 2.83 16.83
N MET A 51 -9.42 3.77 16.49
CA MET A 51 -8.56 4.41 17.49
C MET A 51 -9.36 5.12 18.59
N ASN A 52 -10.53 5.67 18.28
CA ASN A 52 -11.34 6.44 19.23
C ASN A 52 -12.31 5.59 20.07
N THR A 53 -12.67 4.39 19.63
CA THR A 53 -13.80 3.65 20.24
C THR A 53 -13.43 2.23 20.67
N ASP A 54 -12.46 1.59 20.01
CA ASP A 54 -12.05 0.23 20.34
C ASP A 54 -11.08 0.22 21.54
N PRO A 55 -11.22 -0.69 22.52
CA PRO A 55 -10.29 -0.77 23.66
C PRO A 55 -8.82 -0.91 23.30
N GLU A 56 -8.48 -1.60 22.21
CA GLU A 56 -7.12 -1.72 21.71
C GLU A 56 -6.70 -0.45 20.96
N GLY A 57 -7.58 0.10 20.13
CA GLY A 57 -7.36 1.40 19.49
C GLY A 57 -7.13 2.53 20.50
N LEU A 58 -7.79 2.48 21.66
CA LEU A 58 -7.62 3.44 22.75
C LEU A 58 -6.23 3.39 23.39
N ARG A 59 -5.57 2.23 23.37
CA ARG A 59 -4.19 2.04 23.83
C ARG A 59 -3.16 2.52 22.82
N GLN A 60 -3.55 2.61 21.55
CA GLN A 60 -2.71 3.19 20.52
C GLN A 60 -2.71 4.73 20.66
N LEU A 61 -1.52 5.33 20.56
CA LEU A 61 -1.33 6.79 20.67
C LEU A 61 -1.95 7.40 21.94
N PRO A 62 -1.59 6.91 23.15
CA PRO A 62 -2.25 7.31 24.39
C PRO A 62 -2.15 8.81 24.69
N ASP A 63 -1.12 9.47 24.18
CA ASP A 63 -0.85 10.89 24.42
C ASP A 63 -1.57 11.84 23.44
N TRP A 64 -2.29 11.30 22.46
CA TRP A 64 -2.99 12.11 21.47
C TRP A 64 -4.34 12.62 21.97
N LYS A 65 -4.61 13.91 21.70
CA LYS A 65 -5.91 14.51 22.04
C LYS A 65 -7.03 13.89 21.20
N ARG A 66 -8.06 13.37 21.88
CA ARG A 66 -9.25 12.77 21.26
C ARG A 66 -10.37 13.79 21.02
N PRO A 67 -11.24 13.59 20.02
CA PRO A 67 -11.18 12.50 19.02
C PRO A 67 -10.03 12.70 18.02
N ILE A 68 -9.36 11.60 17.66
CA ILE A 68 -8.38 11.56 16.58
C ILE A 68 -9.14 11.59 15.26
N SER A 69 -8.81 12.51 14.37
CA SER A 69 -9.42 12.61 13.04
C SER A 69 -8.59 11.90 11.97
N LYS A 70 -9.25 11.47 10.88
CA LYS A 70 -8.59 10.91 9.70
C LYS A 70 -7.56 11.86 9.08
N GLU A 71 -7.79 13.18 9.14
CA GLU A 71 -6.85 14.20 8.69
C GLU A 71 -5.59 14.24 9.57
N GLN A 72 -5.72 14.05 10.89
CA GLN A 72 -4.57 13.92 11.77
C GLN A 72 -3.79 12.63 11.47
N LEU A 73 -4.46 11.51 11.21
CA LEU A 73 -3.78 10.27 10.83
C LEU A 73 -3.00 10.46 9.53
N SER A 74 -3.66 10.95 8.49
CA SER A 74 -3.03 11.21 7.19
C SER A 74 -1.90 12.22 7.28
N LYS A 75 -1.97 13.21 8.16
CA LYS A 75 -0.91 14.23 8.26
C LYS A 75 0.35 13.69 8.92
N ASN A 76 0.20 12.84 9.94
CA ASN A 76 1.31 12.51 10.85
C ASN A 76 1.92 11.12 10.59
N PHE A 77 1.20 10.18 9.98
CA PHE A 77 1.70 8.85 9.70
C PHE A 77 1.84 8.64 8.20
N PHE A 78 3.08 8.42 7.74
CA PHE A 78 3.33 8.29 6.30
C PHE A 78 2.61 7.09 5.68
N TRP A 79 2.39 6.00 6.43
CA TRP A 79 1.68 4.82 5.96
C TRP A 79 0.15 4.98 5.96
N LEU A 80 -0.38 6.06 6.55
CA LEU A 80 -1.82 6.39 6.55
C LEU A 80 -2.12 7.63 5.71
N ARG A 81 -1.20 8.06 4.82
CA ARG A 81 -1.45 9.22 3.98
C ARG A 81 -2.47 8.91 2.90
N PHE A 82 -3.45 9.80 2.75
CA PHE A 82 -4.47 9.72 1.71
C PHE A 82 -3.84 9.68 0.31
N GLY A 83 -4.23 8.69 -0.49
CA GLY A 83 -3.70 8.49 -1.83
C GLY A 83 -2.21 8.08 -1.88
N GLU A 84 -1.68 7.55 -0.78
CA GLU A 84 -0.36 6.93 -0.72
C GLU A 84 -0.48 5.44 -0.40
N PHE A 85 0.42 4.64 -0.98
CA PHE A 85 0.68 3.25 -0.62
C PHE A 85 2.04 3.18 0.05
N ALA A 86 2.12 2.51 1.20
CA ALA A 86 3.35 2.26 1.90
C ALA A 86 3.43 0.78 2.30
N PHE A 87 4.53 0.12 1.95
CA PHE A 87 4.72 -1.30 2.27
C PHE A 87 6.15 -1.57 2.71
N LYS A 88 6.31 -2.33 3.79
CA LYS A 88 7.64 -2.66 4.33
C LYS A 88 8.29 -3.76 3.48
N LEU A 89 9.40 -3.45 2.82
CA LEU A 89 10.17 -4.37 1.97
C LEU A 89 11.18 -5.22 2.77
N SER A 90 11.73 -4.68 3.87
CA SER A 90 12.80 -5.35 4.62
C SER A 90 12.56 -5.42 6.12
N GLY A 91 13.27 -6.34 6.78
CA GLY A 91 13.25 -6.48 8.24
C GLY A 91 12.51 -7.71 8.76
N GLY A 92 12.18 -8.68 7.90
CA GLY A 92 11.55 -9.95 8.24
C GLY A 92 10.07 -9.79 8.62
N GLY A 93 9.21 -10.65 8.09
CA GLY A 93 7.83 -10.77 8.56
C GLY A 93 6.74 -10.74 7.47
N SER A 94 7.02 -10.22 6.27
CA SER A 94 6.02 -10.28 5.19
C SER A 94 5.90 -11.71 4.67
N THR A 95 4.73 -12.30 4.84
CA THR A 95 4.34 -13.54 4.18
C THR A 95 4.23 -13.33 2.66
N ALA A 96 4.23 -14.41 1.87
CA ALA A 96 4.02 -14.32 0.43
C ALA A 96 2.68 -13.63 0.10
N ALA A 97 1.62 -13.90 0.87
CA ALA A 97 0.31 -13.28 0.72
C ALA A 97 0.36 -11.76 0.92
N GLU A 98 0.97 -11.28 2.01
CA GLU A 98 1.13 -9.84 2.24
C GLU A 98 1.99 -9.18 1.15
N ALA A 99 3.07 -9.86 0.72
CA ALA A 99 3.97 -9.35 -0.32
C ALA A 99 3.29 -9.20 -1.69
N GLN A 100 2.16 -9.88 -1.96
CA GLN A 100 1.40 -9.71 -3.20
C GLN A 100 0.95 -8.27 -3.40
N GLN A 101 0.75 -7.50 -2.33
CA GLN A 101 0.40 -6.09 -2.44
C GLN A 101 1.48 -5.26 -3.12
N ALA A 102 2.73 -5.40 -2.69
CA ALA A 102 3.85 -4.71 -3.30
C ALA A 102 4.06 -5.15 -4.76
N VAL A 103 3.85 -6.44 -5.05
CA VAL A 103 3.91 -6.97 -6.42
C VAL A 103 2.84 -6.33 -7.28
N ALA A 104 1.57 -6.36 -6.87
CA ALA A 104 0.44 -5.80 -7.61
C ALA A 104 0.65 -4.32 -7.93
N VAL A 105 1.01 -3.51 -6.92
CA VAL A 105 1.27 -2.08 -7.11
C VAL A 105 2.45 -1.86 -8.07
N SER A 106 3.55 -2.62 -7.95
CA SER A 106 4.69 -2.48 -8.86
C SER A 106 4.34 -2.84 -10.32
N LYS A 107 3.50 -3.86 -10.53
CA LYS A 107 3.00 -4.26 -11.86
C LYS A 107 2.07 -3.21 -12.44
N TRP A 108 1.18 -2.64 -11.64
CA TRP A 108 0.31 -1.54 -12.06
C TRP A 108 1.12 -0.31 -12.50
N ILE A 109 2.15 0.06 -11.73
CA ILE A 109 3.03 1.18 -12.09
C ILE A 109 3.77 0.88 -13.41
N ALA A 110 4.29 -0.35 -13.58
CA ALA A 110 4.95 -0.75 -14.81
C ALA A 110 3.99 -0.72 -16.01
N HIS A 111 2.80 -1.31 -15.89
CA HIS A 111 1.78 -1.35 -16.94
C HIS A 111 1.34 0.06 -17.36
N THR A 112 1.15 0.97 -16.40
CA THR A 112 0.73 2.35 -16.67
C THR A 112 1.88 3.28 -17.03
N ASN A 113 3.11 2.77 -17.16
CA ASN A 113 4.33 3.57 -17.36
C ASN A 113 4.47 4.70 -16.32
N ALA A 114 4.03 4.45 -15.09
CA ALA A 114 4.01 5.39 -13.98
C ALA A 114 3.26 6.70 -14.28
N ARG A 115 2.22 6.64 -15.12
CA ARG A 115 1.41 7.80 -15.52
C ARG A 115 0.76 8.52 -14.34
N TYR A 116 0.32 7.77 -13.34
CA TYR A 116 -0.54 8.25 -12.25
C TYR A 116 0.21 8.66 -10.98
N ILE A 117 1.50 8.31 -10.85
CA ILE A 117 2.27 8.51 -9.62
C ILE A 117 3.21 9.73 -9.70
N ASP A 118 3.48 10.36 -8.57
CA ASP A 118 4.53 11.35 -8.41
C ASP A 118 5.87 10.62 -8.15
N LYS A 119 6.67 10.47 -9.22
CA LYS A 119 7.96 9.77 -9.16
C LYS A 119 8.97 10.42 -8.21
N ASN A 120 8.85 11.72 -7.94
CA ASN A 120 9.79 12.43 -7.05
C ASN A 120 9.49 12.16 -5.58
N LYS A 121 8.27 11.71 -5.27
CA LYS A 121 7.83 11.35 -3.92
C LYS A 121 7.67 9.85 -3.70
N SER A 122 7.83 9.07 -4.77
CA SER A 122 7.69 7.62 -4.73
C SER A 122 9.07 6.98 -4.75
N GLU A 123 9.26 5.93 -3.96
CA GLU A 123 10.53 5.22 -3.81
C GLU A 123 10.34 3.71 -3.86
N LYS A 124 11.34 3.01 -4.43
CA LYS A 124 11.49 1.55 -4.35
C LYS A 124 10.27 0.76 -4.87
N PHE A 125 9.62 1.29 -5.89
CA PHE A 125 8.37 0.74 -6.45
C PHE A 125 8.55 -0.05 -7.74
N THR A 126 9.76 -0.14 -8.30
CA THR A 126 9.98 -0.87 -9.56
C THR A 126 9.91 -2.37 -9.33
N THR A 127 9.42 -3.11 -10.34
CA THR A 127 9.35 -4.58 -10.28
C THR A 127 10.70 -5.20 -9.94
N ALA A 128 11.79 -4.70 -10.52
CA ALA A 128 13.15 -5.16 -10.22
C ALA A 128 13.53 -5.00 -8.74
N ILE A 129 13.18 -3.85 -8.13
CA ILE A 129 13.44 -3.62 -6.71
C ILE A 129 12.59 -4.56 -5.87
N VAL A 130 11.27 -4.61 -6.10
CA VAL A 130 10.36 -5.47 -5.31
C VAL A 130 10.75 -6.96 -5.45
N ALA A 131 11.13 -7.40 -6.64
CA ALA A 131 11.63 -8.76 -6.91
C ALA A 131 12.90 -9.09 -6.12
N SER A 132 13.82 -8.12 -5.96
CA SER A 132 15.05 -8.33 -5.17
C SER A 132 14.77 -8.62 -3.69
N TYR A 133 13.62 -8.16 -3.16
CA TYR A 133 13.21 -8.43 -1.78
C TYR A 133 12.40 -9.72 -1.64
N PHE A 134 11.49 -10.02 -2.59
CA PHE A 134 10.48 -11.06 -2.39
C PHE A 134 10.60 -12.31 -3.26
N ASN A 135 11.47 -12.35 -4.27
CA ASN A 135 11.60 -13.57 -5.09
C ASN A 135 11.93 -14.82 -4.28
N ALA A 136 12.78 -14.71 -3.25
CA ALA A 136 13.07 -15.83 -2.36
C ALA A 136 11.82 -16.29 -1.59
N VAL A 137 11.09 -15.34 -1.00
CA VAL A 137 9.85 -15.59 -0.24
C VAL A 137 8.80 -16.27 -1.12
N PHE A 138 8.56 -15.76 -2.33
CA PHE A 138 7.60 -16.36 -3.27
C PHE A 138 8.04 -17.73 -3.75
N LYS A 139 9.33 -17.92 -4.03
CA LYS A 139 9.88 -19.22 -4.45
C LYS A 139 9.74 -20.27 -3.34
N GLU A 140 10.03 -19.90 -2.10
CA GLU A 140 9.85 -20.75 -0.92
C GLU A 140 8.38 -21.12 -0.69
N ALA A 141 7.46 -20.19 -0.97
CA ALA A 141 6.03 -20.42 -0.95
C ALA A 141 5.47 -21.20 -2.17
N GLY A 142 6.32 -21.58 -3.13
CA GLY A 142 5.95 -22.41 -4.29
C GLY A 142 5.35 -21.65 -5.48
N TYR A 143 5.48 -20.33 -5.54
CA TYR A 143 4.99 -19.53 -6.68
C TYR A 143 5.89 -19.69 -7.91
N ASP A 144 5.28 -19.69 -9.10
CA ASP A 144 6.00 -19.52 -10.36
C ASP A 144 6.33 -18.02 -10.56
N LEU A 145 7.60 -17.67 -10.43
CA LEU A 145 8.06 -16.30 -10.58
C LEU A 145 7.80 -15.71 -11.98
N LYS A 146 7.78 -16.53 -13.04
CA LYS A 146 7.49 -16.02 -14.39
C LYS A 146 6.04 -15.55 -14.47
N ILE A 147 5.12 -16.34 -13.92
CA ILE A 147 3.69 -16.00 -13.87
C ILE A 147 3.46 -14.80 -12.94
N LEU A 148 4.09 -14.82 -11.75
CA LEU A 148 3.96 -13.75 -10.76
C LEU A 148 4.27 -12.36 -11.36
N TRP A 149 5.38 -12.26 -12.09
CA TRP A 149 5.86 -10.99 -12.66
C TRP A 149 5.31 -10.66 -14.04
N GLN A 150 4.50 -11.53 -14.64
CA GLN A 150 3.87 -11.28 -15.94
C GLN A 150 2.86 -10.13 -15.84
N LEU A 151 3.00 -9.10 -16.68
CA LEU A 151 2.01 -8.02 -16.75
C LEU A 151 0.69 -8.53 -17.36
N PRO A 152 -0.47 -7.99 -16.91
CA PRO A 152 -1.75 -8.25 -17.56
C PRO A 152 -1.70 -7.77 -19.02
N GLN A 153 -2.43 -8.46 -19.90
CA GLN A 153 -2.53 -8.12 -21.33
C GLN A 153 -3.51 -6.97 -21.58
#